data_AF-A0A3R9GP51-F1
#
_entry.id   AF-A0A3R9GP51-F1
#
_cell.length_a   1.000
_cell.length_b   1.000
_cell.length_c   1.000
_cell.angle_alpha   90.00
_cell.angle_beta   90.00
_cell.angle_gamma   90.00
#
_symmetry.space_group_name_H-M   'P 1'
#
loop_
_entity.id
_entity.type
_entity.pdbx_description
1 polymer ?
#
loop_
_entity_poly.entity_id
_entity_poly.type
_entity_poly.pdbx_seq_one_letter_code
_entity_poly.pdbx_strand_id
1 'polypeptide(L)'
;MLNKKKLQELEDEHALKMREFDRAETDLDTYYYKFDRETNKLLEAISYACREVPLTAVQPYIFQIEDNLDQYHQQYKRRIDDVLEARYQENRRFQNKLDEVSK
;
A
#
# COMPACT_ATOMS: atom_id res chain seq x y z
N MET A 1 -34.18 22.96 -4.87
CA MET A 1 -33.59 22.06 -5.89
C MET A 1 -32.07 22.24 -6.04
N LEU A 2 -31.54 23.47 -6.00
CA LEU A 2 -30.10 23.72 -6.17
C LEU A 2 -29.20 23.07 -5.09
N ASN A 3 -29.60 23.10 -3.81
CA ASN A 3 -28.84 22.48 -2.72
C ASN A 3 -28.81 20.95 -2.80
N LYS A 4 -29.90 20.31 -3.22
CA LYS A 4 -29.96 18.84 -3.34
C LYS A 4 -29.02 18.34 -4.45
N LYS A 5 -28.96 19.05 -5.58
CA LYS A 5 -28.06 18.68 -6.68
C LYS A 5 -26.59 18.86 -6.29
N LYS A 6 -26.23 19.97 -5.63
CA LYS A 6 -24.87 20.22 -5.13
C LYS A 6 -24.44 19.21 -4.07
N LEU A 7 -25.34 18.84 -3.16
CA LEU A 7 -25.08 17.81 -2.16
C LEU A 7 -24.80 16.45 -2.83
N GLN A 8 -25.60 16.09 -3.83
CA GLN A 8 -25.42 14.84 -4.54
C GLN A 8 -24.11 14.80 -5.36
N GLU A 9 -23.75 15.90 -6.02
CA GLU A 9 -22.44 16.02 -6.70
C GLU A 9 -21.26 15.88 -5.72
N LEU A 10 -21.41 16.41 -4.50
CA LEU A 10 -20.41 16.29 -3.43
C LEU A 10 -20.27 14.83 -2.94
N GLU A 11 -21.39 14.15 -2.71
CA GLU A 11 -21.44 12.74 -2.32
C GLU A 11 -20.84 11.84 -3.41
N ASP A 12 -21.15 12.11 -4.69
CA ASP A 12 -20.62 11.37 -5.83
C ASP A 12 -19.10 11.57 -5.99
N GLU A 13 -18.59 12.80 -5.83
CA GLU A 13 -17.14 13.10 -5.85
C GLU A 13 -16.43 12.33 -4.72
N HIS A 14 -16.99 12.37 -3.52
CA HIS A 14 -16.42 11.70 -2.35
C HIS A 14 -16.42 10.18 -2.53
N ALA A 15 -17.53 9.60 -2.99
CA ALA A 15 -17.64 8.17 -3.24
C ALA A 15 -16.66 7.69 -4.31
N LEU A 16 -16.40 8.49 -5.34
CA LEU A 16 -15.39 8.18 -6.34
C LEU A 16 -13.99 8.11 -5.72
N LYS A 17 -13.61 9.11 -4.92
CA LYS A 17 -12.31 9.14 -4.24
C LYS A 17 -12.14 8.00 -3.25
N MET A 18 -13.17 7.65 -2.49
CA MET A 18 -13.12 6.49 -1.58
C MET A 18 -12.83 5.20 -2.35
N ARG A 19 -13.47 4.98 -3.50
CA ARG A 19 -13.18 3.82 -4.36
C ARG A 19 -11.76 3.83 -4.92
N GLU A 20 -11.20 5.00 -5.21
CA GLU A 20 -9.80 5.13 -5.65
C GLU A 20 -8.83 4.73 -4.53
N PHE A 21 -9.09 5.15 -3.29
CA PHE A 21 -8.29 4.72 -2.13
C PHE A 21 -8.43 3.22 -1.87
N ASP A 22 -9.65 2.66 -1.92
CA ASP A 22 -9.86 1.22 -1.74
C ASP A 22 -9.08 0.39 -2.77
N ARG A 23 -9.05 0.85 -4.03
CA ARG A 23 -8.24 0.23 -5.09
C ARG A 23 -6.75 0.35 -4.81
N ALA A 24 -6.28 1.53 -4.40
CA ALA A 24 -4.87 1.74 -4.09
C ALA A 24 -4.41 0.83 -2.93
N GLU A 25 -5.20 0.68 -1.88
CA GLU A 25 -4.93 -0.25 -0.77
C GLU A 25 -4.89 -1.70 -1.28
N THR A 26 -5.91 -2.11 -2.04
CA THR A 26 -6.00 -3.47 -2.59
C THR A 26 -4.81 -3.80 -3.50
N ASP A 27 -4.40 -2.86 -4.34
CA ASP A 27 -3.27 -3.04 -5.24
C ASP A 27 -1.95 -3.14 -4.44
N LEU A 28 -1.74 -2.26 -3.47
CA LEU A 28 -0.57 -2.30 -2.59
C LEU A 28 -0.46 -3.63 -1.83
N ASP A 29 -1.55 -4.10 -1.22
CA ASP A 29 -1.61 -5.38 -0.52
C ASP A 29 -1.31 -6.54 -1.48
N THR A 30 -1.93 -6.52 -2.67
CA THR A 30 -1.73 -7.56 -3.68
C THR A 30 -0.26 -7.65 -4.10
N TYR A 31 0.38 -6.50 -4.35
CA TYR A 31 1.79 -6.46 -4.70
C TYR A 31 2.67 -6.91 -3.53
N TYR A 32 2.37 -6.49 -2.31
CA TYR A 32 3.09 -6.90 -1.11
C TYR A 32 3.08 -8.42 -0.95
N TYR A 33 1.90 -9.04 -0.92
CA TYR A 33 1.78 -10.49 -0.74
C TYR A 33 2.38 -11.29 -1.89
N LYS A 34 2.26 -10.79 -3.12
CA LYS A 34 2.91 -11.43 -4.28
C LYS A 34 4.42 -11.40 -4.14
N PHE A 35 4.99 -10.24 -3.80
CA PHE A 35 6.44 -10.08 -3.67
C PHE A 35 7.01 -10.92 -2.52
N ASP A 36 6.35 -10.91 -1.35
CA ASP A 36 6.74 -11.72 -0.19
C ASP A 36 6.75 -13.21 -0.54
N ARG A 37 5.68 -13.71 -1.18
CA ARG A 37 5.59 -15.09 -1.62
C ARG A 37 6.69 -15.48 -2.61
N GLU A 38 6.93 -14.67 -3.65
CA GLU A 38 7.95 -14.99 -4.65
C GLU A 38 9.36 -14.91 -4.07
N THR A 39 9.60 -14.01 -3.11
CA THR A 39 10.93 -13.91 -2.48
C THR A 39 11.19 -15.05 -1.52
N ASN A 40 10.18 -15.51 -0.78
CA ASN A 40 10.31 -16.71 0.06
C ASN A 40 10.70 -17.95 -0.77
N LYS A 41 10.07 -18.15 -1.95
CA LYS A 41 10.47 -19.22 -2.88
C LYS A 41 11.91 -19.07 -3.37
N LEU A 42 12.34 -17.84 -3.66
CA LEU A 42 13.70 -17.58 -4.11
C LEU A 42 14.72 -17.91 -3.02
N LEU A 43 14.45 -17.52 -1.77
CA LEU A 43 15.30 -17.84 -0.62
C LEU A 43 15.39 -19.34 -0.38
N GLU A 44 14.29 -20.09 -0.50
CA GLU A 44 14.31 -21.55 -0.45
C GLU A 44 15.18 -22.17 -1.56
N ALA A 45 15.03 -21.69 -2.80
CA ALA A 45 15.82 -22.17 -3.94
C ALA A 45 17.31 -21.89 -3.78
N ILE A 46 17.67 -20.70 -3.30
CA ILE A 46 19.06 -20.32 -3.00
C ILE A 46 19.61 -21.20 -1.89
N SER A 47 18.84 -21.40 -0.82
CA SER A 47 19.25 -22.26 0.31
C SER A 47 19.51 -23.69 -0.15
N TYR A 48 18.67 -24.21 -1.06
CA TYR A 48 18.87 -25.53 -1.65
C TYR A 48 20.12 -25.59 -2.54
N ALA A 49 20.29 -24.63 -3.45
CA ALA A 49 21.42 -24.58 -4.37
C ALA A 49 22.77 -24.40 -3.64
N CYS A 50 22.76 -23.72 -2.51
CA CYS A 50 23.95 -23.43 -1.72
C CYS A 50 24.27 -24.50 -0.65
N ARG A 51 23.53 -25.62 -0.60
CA ARG A 51 23.66 -26.64 0.45
C ARG A 51 25.07 -27.21 0.60
N GLU A 52 25.81 -27.33 -0.49
CA GLU A 52 27.19 -27.85 -0.50
C GLU A 52 28.25 -26.73 -0.57
N VAL A 53 27.82 -25.47 -0.59
CA VAL A 53 28.70 -24.31 -0.63
C VAL A 53 29.01 -23.87 0.81
N PRO A 54 30.27 -23.54 1.15
CA PRO A 54 30.58 -22.97 2.45
C PRO A 54 29.75 -21.71 2.71
N LEU A 55 29.10 -21.65 3.88
CA LEU A 55 28.21 -20.55 4.26
C LEU A 55 28.90 -19.18 4.12
N THR A 56 30.19 -19.08 4.45
CA THR A 56 30.99 -17.86 4.34
C THR A 56 31.07 -17.28 2.93
N ALA A 57 30.94 -18.12 1.88
CA ALA A 57 30.93 -17.66 0.50
C ALA A 57 29.56 -17.11 0.05
N VAL A 58 28.49 -17.56 0.69
CA VAL A 58 27.09 -17.23 0.32
C VAL A 58 26.52 -16.11 1.20
N GLN A 59 27.02 -15.99 2.42
CA GLN A 59 26.57 -15.05 3.44
C GLN A 59 26.45 -13.58 2.97
N PRO A 60 27.39 -13.01 2.20
CA PRO A 60 27.23 -11.63 1.71
C PRO A 60 26.00 -11.44 0.82
N TYR A 61 25.66 -12.45 0.01
CA TYR A 61 24.49 -12.40 -0.88
C TYR A 61 23.19 -12.58 -0.11
N ILE A 62 23.18 -13.42 0.93
CA ILE A 62 22.03 -13.56 1.84
C ILE A 62 21.73 -12.21 2.50
N PHE A 63 22.74 -11.55 3.06
CA PHE A 63 22.55 -10.22 3.68
C PHE A 63 22.05 -9.17 2.70
N GLN A 64 22.51 -9.17 1.45
CA GLN A 64 21.98 -8.27 0.42
C GLN A 64 20.51 -8.53 0.12
N ILE A 65 20.08 -9.81 0.09
CA ILE A 65 18.67 -10.16 -0.14
C ILE A 65 17.82 -9.71 1.06
N GLU A 66 18.29 -9.95 2.28
CA GLU A 66 17.61 -9.52 3.50
C GLU A 66 17.46 -7.99 3.58
N ASP A 67 18.51 -7.23 3.25
CA ASP A 67 18.45 -5.77 3.22
C ASP A 67 17.47 -5.25 2.16
N ASN A 68 17.48 -5.82 0.96
CA ASN A 68 16.53 -5.47 -0.10
C ASN A 68 15.07 -5.76 0.30
N LEU A 69 14.85 -6.88 1.00
CA LEU A 69 13.54 -7.25 1.53
C LEU A 69 13.06 -6.26 2.59
N ASP A 70 13.94 -5.88 3.52
CA ASP A 70 13.58 -4.89 4.54
C ASP A 70 13.26 -3.53 3.92
N GLN A 71 14.07 -3.08 2.95
CA GLN A 71 13.80 -1.86 2.19
C GLN A 71 12.43 -1.90 1.50
N TYR A 72 12.08 -3.04 0.88
CA TYR A 72 10.76 -3.21 0.26
C TYR A 72 9.63 -3.13 1.29
N HIS A 73 9.76 -3.81 2.44
CA HIS A 73 8.77 -3.74 3.52
C HIS A 73 8.59 -2.31 4.05
N GLN A 74 9.69 -1.56 4.20
CA GLN A 74 9.63 -0.16 4.61
C GLN A 74 8.92 0.71 3.55
N GLN A 75 9.18 0.49 2.26
CA GLN A 75 8.50 1.22 1.19
C GLN A 75 7.01 0.94 1.17
N TYR A 76 6.61 -0.32 1.34
CA TYR A 76 5.20 -0.69 1.45
C TYR A 76 4.53 0.04 2.64
N LYS A 77 5.13 -0.02 3.83
CA LYS A 77 4.61 0.66 5.03
C LYS A 77 4.38 2.15 4.81
N ARG A 78 5.36 2.84 4.21
CA ARG A 78 5.21 4.27 3.88
C ARG A 78 4.06 4.53 2.92
N ARG A 79 3.94 3.72 1.87
CA ARG A 79 2.88 3.90 0.86
C ARG A 79 1.48 3.65 1.41
N ILE A 80 1.32 2.64 2.28
CA ILE A 80 0.01 2.40 2.90
C ILE A 80 -0.34 3.53 3.88
N ASP A 81 0.63 4.02 4.65
CA ASP A 81 0.43 5.18 5.53
C ASP A 81 0.02 6.43 4.74
N ASP A 82 0.64 6.69 3.58
CA ASP A 82 0.29 7.79 2.69
C ASP A 82 -1.17 7.69 2.18
N VAL A 83 -1.63 6.48 1.84
CA VAL A 83 -3.02 6.25 1.39
C VAL A 83 -4.00 6.46 2.54
N LEU A 84 -3.69 5.98 3.74
CA LEU A 84 -4.53 6.16 4.92
C LEU A 84 -4.65 7.64 5.31
N GLU A 85 -3.55 8.39 5.26
CA GLU A 85 -3.54 9.83 5.52
C GLU A 85 -4.34 10.58 4.43
N ALA A 86 -4.19 10.22 3.15
CA ALA A 86 -4.99 10.82 2.08
C ALA A 86 -6.49 10.57 2.25
N ARG A 87 -6.89 9.35 2.64
CA ARG A 87 -8.28 9.00 2.97
C ARG A 87 -8.78 9.84 4.14
N TYR A 88 -7.97 9.99 5.19
CA TYR A 88 -8.31 10.82 6.35
C TYR A 88 -8.55 12.29 5.97
N GLN A 89 -7.68 12.86 5.15
CA GLN A 89 -7.79 14.24 4.68
C GLN A 89 -9.03 14.45 3.80
N GLU A 90 -9.34 13.50 2.90
CA GLU A 90 -10.54 13.59 2.08
C GLU A 90 -11.81 13.48 2.93
N ASN A 91 -11.84 12.61 3.94
CA ASN A 91 -12.95 12.52 4.89
C ASN A 91 -13.17 13.85 5.62
N ARG A 92 -12.09 14.48 6.13
CA ARG A 92 -12.20 15.80 6.77
C ARG A 92 -12.70 16.86 5.78
N ARG A 93 -12.17 16.89 4.56
CA ARG A 93 -12.60 17.82 3.49
C ARG A 93 -14.09 17.67 3.20
N PHE A 94 -14.58 16.43 3.09
CA PHE A 94 -15.98 16.13 2.81
C PHE A 94 -16.89 16.63 3.93
N GLN A 95 -16.55 16.34 5.20
CA GLN A 95 -17.31 16.81 6.36
C GLN A 95 -17.38 18.34 6.43
N ASN A 96 -16.25 19.03 6.22
CA ASN A 96 -16.23 20.50 6.22
C ASN A 96 -17.16 21.08 5.14
N LYS A 97 -17.17 20.49 3.94
CA LYS A 97 -18.06 20.93 2.86
C LYS A 97 -19.53 20.61 3.16
N LEU A 98 -19.84 19.49 3.82
CA LEU A 98 -21.20 19.18 4.28
C LEU A 98 -21.71 20.22 5.28
N ASP A 99 -20.87 20.63 6.23
CA ASP A 99 -21.19 21.65 7.23
C ASP A 99 -21.43 23.02 6.59
N GLU A 100 -20.70 23.36 5.52
CA GLU A 100 -20.90 24.59 4.75
C GLU A 100 -22.21 24.58 3.96
N VAL A 101 -22.58 23.45 3.35
CA VAL A 101 -23.82 23.30 2.56
C VAL A 101 -25.07 23.19 3.45
N SER A 102 -24.89 22.80 4.72
CA SER A 102 -25.96 22.68 5.71
C SER A 102 -26.28 23.99 6.46
N LYS A 103 -25.47 25.03 6.27
CA LYS A 103 -25.70 26.40 6.78
C LYS A 103 -26.46 27.25 5.76
#